data_AF-A0A3B8ULG7-F1
#
_entry.id   AF-A0A3B8ULG7-F1
#
_cell.length_a   1.000
_cell.length_b   1.000
_cell.length_c   1.000
_cell.angle_alpha   90.00
_cell.angle_beta   90.00
_cell.angle_gamma   90.00
#
_symmetry.space_group_name_H-M   'P 1'
#
loop_
_entity.id
_entity.type
_entity.pdbx_description
1 polymer ?
#
loop_
_entity_poly.entity_id
_entity_poly.type
_entity_poly.pdbx_seq_one_letter_code
_entity_poly.pdbx_strand_id
1 'polypeptide(L)'
;VAGGLLMGLLTGWLALKAGAGQETIRLFAAVGVLGGFTTFSAFSLEAALMIERREIVSAFVYAAGSVVLAIAALFVGLMIA
;
A
#
# COMPACT_ATOMS: atom_id res chain seq x y z
N VAL A 1 -2.33 -4.89 0.75
CA VAL A 1 -1.80 -5.58 -0.47
C VAL A 1 -2.39 -5.01 -1.76
N ALA A 2 -3.70 -5.12 -2.01
CA ALA A 2 -4.33 -4.60 -3.24
C ALA A 2 -4.03 -3.11 -3.52
N GLY A 3 -4.07 -2.27 -2.49
CA GLY A 3 -3.70 -0.85 -2.62
C GLY A 3 -2.24 -0.64 -3.04
N GLY A 4 -1.32 -1.47 -2.55
CA GLY A 4 0.09 -1.44 -2.97
C GLY A 4 0.27 -1.83 -4.44
N LEU A 5 -0.46 -2.86 -4.91
CA LEU A 5 -0.46 -3.26 -6.32
C LEU A 5 -0.97 -2.16 -7.24
N LEU A 6 -2.11 -1.55 -6.89
CA LEU A 6 -2.67 -0.43 -7.63
C LEU A 6 -1.76 0.79 -7.61
N MET A 7 -1.09 1.06 -6.49
CA MET A 7 -0.10 2.12 -6.38
C MET A 7 1.08 1.89 -7.32
N GLY A 8 1.63 0.66 -7.36
CA GLY A 8 2.71 0.27 -8.26
C GLY A 8 2.34 0.38 -9.75
N LEU A 9 1.13 -0.06 -10.11
CA LEU A 9 0.58 0.09 -11.45
C LEU A 9 0.47 1.56 -11.86
N LEU A 10 -0.07 2.38 -10.96
CA LEU A 10 -0.28 3.80 -11.20
C LEU A 10 1.06 4.55 -11.30
N THR A 11 2.02 4.28 -10.43
CA THR A 11 3.35 4.91 -10.51
C THR A 11 4.12 4.46 -11.74
N GLY A 12 4.07 3.17 -12.10
CA GLY A 12 4.71 2.66 -13.33
C GLY A 12 4.10 3.27 -14.59
N TRP A 13 2.77 3.32 -14.68
CA TRP A 13 2.08 3.94 -15.82
C TRP A 13 2.37 5.44 -15.95
N LEU A 14 2.40 6.16 -14.82
CA LEU A 14 2.78 7.58 -14.82
C LEU A 14 4.26 7.77 -15.18
N ALA A 15 5.15 6.84 -14.83
CA ALA A 15 6.57 6.91 -15.19
C ALA A 15 6.80 6.78 -16.71
N LEU A 16 5.97 5.98 -17.39
CA LEU A 16 6.03 5.81 -18.85
C LEU A 16 5.41 6.99 -19.63
N LYS A 17 4.56 7.79 -18.98
CA LYS A 17 3.80 8.88 -19.62
C LYS A 17 4.33 10.25 -19.18
N ALA A 18 5.36 10.74 -19.86
CA ALA A 18 5.90 12.10 -19.65
C ALA A 18 4.99 13.15 -20.31
N GLY A 19 4.07 13.75 -19.54
CA GLY A 19 3.16 14.79 -20.04
C GLY A 19 2.67 15.76 -18.97
N ALA A 20 2.42 17.02 -19.39
CA ALA A 20 1.84 18.05 -18.55
C ALA A 20 0.44 17.61 -18.06
N GLY A 21 0.33 17.28 -16.77
CA GLY A 21 -0.88 16.69 -16.15
C GLY A 21 -0.60 15.50 -15.23
N GLN A 22 0.61 14.93 -15.31
CA GLN A 22 1.05 13.80 -14.48
C GLN A 22 0.98 14.10 -12.97
N GLU A 23 1.33 15.33 -12.56
CA GLU A 23 1.33 15.72 -11.14
C GLU A 23 -0.10 15.78 -10.57
N THR A 24 -1.05 16.33 -11.31
CA THR A 24 -2.47 16.39 -10.88
C THR A 24 -3.07 14.99 -10.76
N ILE A 25 -2.79 14.10 -11.73
CA ILE A 25 -3.26 12.70 -11.68
C ILE A 25 -2.61 11.97 -10.50
N ARG A 26 -1.32 12.19 -10.24
CA ARG A 26 -0.62 11.61 -9.08
C ARG A 26 -1.23 12.06 -7.76
N LEU A 27 -1.50 13.36 -7.61
CA LEU A 27 -2.10 13.89 -6.38
C LEU A 27 -3.52 13.37 -6.17
N PHE A 28 -4.36 13.35 -7.21
CA PHE A 28 -5.72 12.84 -7.09
C PHE A 28 -5.77 11.33 -6.83
N ALA A 29 -5.10 10.53 -7.68
CA ALA A 29 -5.25 9.09 -7.66
C ALA A 29 -4.31 8.40 -6.66
N ALA A 30 -3.04 8.81 -6.57
CA ALA A 30 -2.07 8.19 -5.65
C ALA A 30 -2.28 8.68 -4.22
N VAL A 31 -2.36 10.01 -4.02
CA VAL A 31 -2.48 10.60 -2.67
C VAL A 31 -3.93 10.59 -2.18
N GLY A 32 -4.89 10.98 -3.02
CA GLY A 32 -6.31 11.01 -2.65
C GLY A 32 -6.94 9.62 -2.58
N VAL A 33 -7.18 9.00 -3.74
CA VAL A 33 -7.94 7.75 -3.83
C VAL A 33 -7.20 6.58 -3.19
N LEU A 34 -5.97 6.30 -3.62
CA LEU A 34 -5.20 5.17 -3.10
C LEU A 34 -4.75 5.40 -1.65
N GLY A 35 -4.38 6.63 -1.29
CA GLY A 35 -4.10 7.00 0.10
C GLY A 35 -5.30 6.79 1.03
N GLY A 36 -6.52 7.13 0.60
CA GLY A 36 -7.75 6.85 1.35
C GLY A 36 -8.10 5.35 1.40
N PHE A 37 -7.78 4.59 0.36
CA PHE A 37 -7.99 3.14 0.31
C PHE A 37 -7.03 2.35 1.22
N THR A 38 -5.79 2.82 1.38
CA THR A 38 -4.80 2.21 2.27
C THR A 38 -4.82 2.85 3.66
N THR A 39 -5.51 2.24 4.61
CA THR A 39 -5.58 2.74 6.00
C THR A 39 -4.52 2.13 6.92
N PHE A 40 -3.60 2.95 7.43
CA PHE A 40 -2.62 2.51 8.44
C PHE A 40 -3.24 2.44 9.86
N SER A 41 -4.33 3.18 10.11
CA SER A 41 -4.97 3.22 11.43
C SER A 41 -5.64 1.89 11.78
N ALA A 42 -6.32 1.26 10.82
CA ALA A 42 -6.93 -0.06 11.04
C ALA A 42 -5.87 -1.14 11.29
N PHE A 43 -4.78 -1.14 10.51
CA PHE A 43 -3.63 -2.03 10.70
C PHE A 43 -3.04 -1.91 12.12
N SER A 44 -2.83 -0.68 12.58
CA SER A 44 -2.25 -0.42 13.91
C SER A 44 -3.18 -0.86 15.03
N LEU A 45 -4.50 -0.66 14.87
CA LEU A 45 -5.50 -1.09 15.83
C LEU A 45 -5.54 -2.63 15.94
N GLU A 46 -5.55 -3.35 14.83
CA GLU A 46 -5.52 -4.82 14.83
C GLU A 46 -4.25 -5.36 15.50
N ALA A 47 -3.08 -4.79 15.17
CA ALA A 47 -1.83 -5.16 15.80
C ALA A 47 -1.86 -4.90 17.32
N ALA A 48 -2.38 -3.76 17.76
CA ALA A 48 -2.53 -3.43 19.18
C ALA A 48 -3.46 -4.40 19.91
N LEU A 49 -4.60 -4.75 19.30
CA LEU A 49 -5.56 -5.70 19.87
C LEU A 49 -4.97 -7.12 20.00
N MET A 50 -4.14 -7.56 19.05
CA MET A 50 -3.42 -8.84 19.17
C MET A 50 -2.40 -8.81 20.33
N ILE A 51 -1.70 -7.69 20.50
CA ILE A 51 -0.75 -7.51 21.61
C ILE A 51 -1.48 -7.52 22.96
N GLU A 52 -2.62 -6.84 23.07
CA GLU A 52 -3.46 -6.86 24.29
C GLU A 52 -3.95 -8.28 24.63
N ARG A 53 -4.26 -9.09 23.61
CA ARG A 53 -4.61 -10.52 23.76
C ARG A 53 -3.41 -11.42 24.11
N ARG A 54 -2.21 -10.85 24.27
CA ARG A 54 -0.93 -11.57 24.47
C ARG A 54 -0.53 -12.46 23.29
N GLU A 55 -1.10 -12.25 22.10
CA GLU A 55 -0.79 -13.00 20.88
C GLU A 55 0.41 -12.38 20.13
N ILE A 56 1.57 -12.29 20.80
CA ILE A 56 2.74 -11.54 20.29
C ILE A 56 3.27 -12.12 18.98
N VAL A 57 3.32 -13.45 18.85
CA VAL A 57 3.78 -14.11 17.62
C VAL A 57 2.84 -13.81 16.45
N SER A 58 1.53 -13.89 16.68
CA SER A 58 0.51 -13.57 15.67
C SER A 58 0.59 -12.10 15.25
N ALA A 59 0.73 -11.17 16.21
CA ALA A 59 0.91 -9.75 15.94
C ALA A 59 2.14 -9.48 15.06
N PHE A 60 3.27 -10.14 15.36
CA PHE A 60 4.49 -10.01 14.58
C PHE A 60 4.34 -10.56 13.16
N VAL A 61 3.77 -11.77 13.01
CA VAL A 61 3.52 -12.38 11.69
C VAL A 61 2.55 -11.54 10.87
N TYR A 62 1.48 -11.03 11.47
CA TYR A 62 0.53 -10.13 10.83
C TYR A 62 1.21 -8.84 10.36
N ALA A 63 1.99 -8.18 11.24
CA ALA A 63 2.67 -6.94 10.92
C ALA A 63 3.71 -7.11 9.80
N ALA A 64 4.65 -8.05 10.00
CA ALA A 64 5.71 -8.31 9.04
C ALA A 64 5.16 -8.84 7.72
N GLY A 65 4.24 -9.81 7.76
CA GLY A 65 3.60 -10.37 6.57
C GLY A 65 2.85 -9.32 5.77
N SER A 66 2.08 -8.45 6.43
CA SER A 66 1.33 -7.38 5.76
C SER A 66 2.26 -6.38 5.06
N VAL A 67 3.36 -5.97 5.72
CA VAL A 67 4.35 -5.06 5.13
C VAL A 67 5.06 -5.70 3.95
N VAL A 68 5.58 -6.92 4.11
CA VAL A 68 6.29 -7.65 3.05
C VAL A 68 5.38 -7.88 1.84
N LEU A 69 4.16 -8.34 2.05
CA LEU A 69 3.19 -8.57 0.96
C LEU A 69 2.78 -7.26 0.27
N ALA A 70 2.63 -6.16 1.01
CA ALA A 70 2.31 -4.87 0.43
C ALA A 70 3.45 -4.33 -0.45
N ILE A 71 4.70 -4.45 0.01
CA ILE A 71 5.88 -4.05 -0.77
C ILE A 71 6.03 -4.94 -2.01
N ALA A 72 5.92 -6.27 -1.85
CA ALA A 72 5.99 -7.20 -2.97
C ALA A 72 4.92 -6.89 -4.03
N ALA A 73 3.68 -6.63 -3.60
CA ALA A 73 2.59 -6.27 -4.50
C ALA A 73 2.85 -4.94 -5.25
N LEU A 74 3.47 -3.96 -4.60
CA LEU A 74 3.89 -2.71 -5.25
C LEU A 74 4.93 -2.95 -6.34
N PHE A 75 5.96 -3.74 -6.06
CA PHE A 75 6.98 -4.09 -7.07
C PHE A 75 6.38 -4.88 -8.23
N VAL A 76 5.48 -5.83 -7.93
CA VAL A 76 4.72 -6.56 -8.96
C VAL A 76 3.91 -5.59 -9.82
N GLY A 77 3.20 -4.64 -9.21
CA GLY A 77 2.47 -3.60 -9.93
C GLY A 77 3.39 -2.75 -10.82
N LEU A 78 4.59 -2.41 -10.35
CA LEU A 78 5.58 -1.65 -11.11
C LEU A 78 6.15 -2.44 -12.30
N MET A 79 6.35 -3.76 -12.16
CA MET A 79 6.85 -4.62 -13.24
C MET A 79 5.80 -4.90 -14.33
N ILE A 80 4.51 -4.89 -13.96
CA ILE A 80 3.40 -5.12 -14.89
C ILE A 80 3.01 -3.86 -15.68
N ALA A 81 3.23 -2.68 -15.08
CA ALA A 81 2.88 -1.38 -15.64
C ALA A 81 3.72 -1.01 -16.88
#